data_AF-A0A951M2A0-F1
#
_entry.id   AF-A0A951M2A0-F1
#
_cell.length_a   1.000
_cell.length_b   1.000
_cell.length_c   1.000
_cell.angle_alpha   90.00
_cell.angle_beta   90.00
_cell.angle_gamma   90.00
#
_symmetry.space_group_name_H-M   'P 1'
#
loop_
_entity.id
_entity.type
_entity.pdbx_description
1 polymer ?
#
loop_
_entity_poly.entity_id
_entity_poly.type
_entity_poly.pdbx_seq_one_letter_code
_entity_poly.pdbx_strand_id
1 'polypeptide(L)'
;MPDSVSSRTIPKAVFSSGQKNYAIDARYLFREFREGERVTVIYETQDLSKAAVYSVWGYWIRWQELLGSIAALVILFQVAVAITRNPTPEAVIDQMESGKESTRKYMD
;
A
#
# COMPACT_ATOMS: atom_id res chain seq x y z
N MET A 1 -27.33 -1.72 -8.38
CA MET A 1 -27.96 -2.93 -8.97
C MET A 1 -27.51 -4.14 -8.17
N PRO A 2 -28.41 -4.96 -7.63
CA PRO A 2 -28.05 -6.15 -6.87
C PRO A 2 -27.36 -7.20 -7.74
N ASP A 3 -26.44 -7.94 -7.15
CA ASP A 3 -25.75 -9.06 -7.81
C ASP A 3 -26.64 -10.31 -7.83
N SER A 4 -26.70 -11.01 -8.98
CA SER A 4 -27.66 -12.09 -9.23
C SER A 4 -27.41 -13.35 -8.39
N VAL A 5 -26.25 -13.46 -7.72
CA VAL A 5 -25.83 -14.65 -6.96
C VAL A 5 -25.85 -14.41 -5.44
N SER A 6 -25.77 -13.17 -4.97
CA SER A 6 -25.52 -12.88 -3.55
C SER A 6 -26.49 -11.90 -2.88
N SER A 7 -27.46 -11.32 -3.61
CA SER A 7 -28.43 -10.34 -3.08
C SER A 7 -27.79 -9.16 -2.32
N ARG A 8 -26.48 -8.92 -2.50
CA ARG A 8 -25.77 -7.78 -1.92
C ARG A 8 -25.82 -6.61 -2.88
N THR A 9 -26.16 -5.43 -2.37
CA THR A 9 -26.10 -4.18 -3.11
C THR A 9 -24.64 -3.85 -3.38
N ILE A 10 -24.18 -4.10 -4.62
CA ILE A 10 -22.83 -3.73 -5.04
C ILE A 10 -22.85 -2.34 -5.70
N PRO A 11 -21.93 -1.45 -5.32
CA PRO A 11 -21.79 -0.16 -5.99
C PRO A 11 -21.31 -0.41 -7.41
N LYS A 12 -22.00 0.19 -8.39
CA LYS A 12 -21.63 0.15 -9.80
C LYS A 12 -21.49 1.57 -10.32
N ALA A 13 -20.42 1.83 -11.06
CA ALA A 13 -20.28 3.08 -11.79
C ALA A 13 -20.85 2.88 -13.20
N VAL A 14 -21.75 3.76 -13.62
CA VAL A 14 -22.34 3.74 -14.95
C VAL A 14 -21.75 4.90 -15.75
N PHE A 15 -21.21 4.62 -16.92
CA PHE A 15 -20.69 5.64 -17.83
C PHE A 15 -21.13 5.34 -19.27
N SER A 16 -21.22 6.39 -20.08
CA SER A 16 -21.53 6.28 -21.50
C SER A 16 -20.27 6.54 -22.32
N SER A 17 -19.99 5.66 -23.27
CA SER A 17 -18.96 5.88 -24.29
C SER A 17 -19.60 5.72 -25.66
N GLY A 18 -19.75 6.83 -26.39
CA GLY A 18 -20.51 6.90 -27.63
C GLY A 18 -22.02 6.69 -27.42
N GLN A 19 -22.59 5.66 -28.05
CA GLN A 19 -24.01 5.30 -27.93
C GLN A 19 -24.27 4.15 -26.93
N LYS A 20 -23.24 3.60 -26.28
CA LYS A 20 -23.37 2.44 -25.39
C LYS A 20 -23.12 2.83 -23.94
N ASN A 21 -24.02 2.39 -23.06
CA ASN A 21 -23.90 2.52 -21.61
C ASN A 21 -23.17 1.29 -21.07
N TYR A 22 -22.17 1.54 -20.23
CA TYR A 22 -21.39 0.51 -19.56
C TYR A 22 -21.55 0.65 -18.05
N ALA A 23 -21.66 -0.48 -17.36
CA ALA A 23 -21.72 -0.54 -15.91
C ALA A 23 -20.54 -1.37 -15.41
N ILE A 24 -19.65 -0.74 -14.64
CA ILE A 24 -18.47 -1.40 -14.08
C ILE A 24 -18.63 -1.55 -12.57
N ASP A 25 -17.94 -2.55 -12.03
CA ASP A 25 -17.84 -2.76 -10.60
C ASP A 25 -17.07 -1.62 -9.95
N ALA A 26 -17.67 -0.95 -8.97
CA ALA A 26 -17.05 0.13 -8.22
C ALA A 26 -16.60 -0.31 -6.82
N ARG A 27 -16.61 -1.61 -6.51
CA ARG A 27 -16.22 -2.10 -5.18
C ARG A 27 -14.80 -1.68 -4.84
N TYR A 28 -14.65 -1.14 -3.64
CA TYR A 28 -13.36 -0.78 -3.08
C TYR A 28 -13.34 -1.09 -1.58
N LEU A 29 -12.31 -1.81 -1.14
CA LEU A 29 -12.23 -2.39 0.21
C LEU A 29 -12.36 -1.35 1.34
N PHE A 30 -11.91 -0.12 1.13
CA PHE A 30 -11.88 0.94 2.15
C PHE A 30 -12.69 2.18 1.76
N ARG A 31 -13.64 2.05 0.84
CA ARG A 31 -14.44 3.17 0.36
C ARG A 31 -15.87 2.72 0.14
N GLU A 32 -16.75 3.39 0.86
CA GLU A 32 -18.18 3.31 0.63
C GLU A 32 -18.56 4.40 -0.36
N PHE A 33 -19.44 4.04 -1.30
CA PHE A 33 -19.97 4.98 -2.28
C PHE A 33 -21.43 5.28 -1.94
N ARG A 34 -21.83 6.54 -2.07
CA ARG A 34 -23.24 6.93 -1.98
C ARG A 34 -23.90 6.89 -3.35
N GLU A 35 -25.21 6.64 -3.39
CA GLU A 35 -25.97 6.72 -4.63
C GLU A 35 -25.89 8.15 -5.21
N GLY A 36 -25.60 8.25 -6.50
CA GLY A 36 -25.41 9.54 -7.20
C GLY A 36 -24.03 10.19 -7.00
N GLU A 37 -23.11 9.55 -6.28
CA GLU A 37 -21.74 10.06 -6.14
C GLU A 37 -21.01 10.07 -7.50
N ARG A 38 -20.39 11.21 -7.83
CA ARG A 38 -19.58 11.32 -9.04
C ARG A 38 -18.23 10.65 -8.80
N VAL A 39 -17.93 9.65 -9.62
CA VAL A 39 -16.65 8.92 -9.57
C VAL A 39 -15.91 9.08 -10.88
N THR A 40 -14.59 9.08 -10.83
CA THR A 40 -13.75 9.09 -12.03
C THR A 40 -13.56 7.65 -12.48
N VAL A 41 -13.94 7.35 -13.72
CA VAL A 41 -13.73 6.03 -14.34
C VAL A 41 -12.55 6.15 -15.29
N ILE A 42 -11.57 5.26 -15.13
CA ILE A 42 -10.48 5.10 -16.07
C ILE A 42 -10.78 3.86 -16.87
N TYR A 43 -10.74 3.99 -18.20
CA TYR A 43 -10.97 2.89 -19.12
C TYR A 43 -9.99 2.99 -20.29
N GLU A 44 -9.63 1.82 -20.84
CA GLU A 44 -8.85 1.72 -22.04
C GLU A 44 -9.81 1.65 -23.23
N THR A 45 -9.64 2.51 -24.24
CA THR A 45 -10.56 2.57 -25.40
C THR A 45 -10.57 1.28 -26.22
N GLN A 46 -9.47 0.52 -26.16
CA GLN A 46 -9.33 -0.77 -26.84
C GLN A 46 -9.88 -1.95 -26.00
N ASP A 47 -9.95 -1.82 -24.68
CA ASP A 47 -10.37 -2.89 -23.77
C ASP A 47 -11.17 -2.32 -22.58
N LEU A 48 -12.49 -2.20 -22.81
CA LEU A 48 -13.44 -1.72 -21.81
C LEU A 48 -13.61 -2.71 -20.64
N SER A 49 -13.16 -3.96 -20.75
CA SER A 49 -13.24 -4.93 -19.66
C SER A 49 -12.25 -4.61 -18.53
N LYS A 50 -11.23 -3.79 -18.79
CA LYS A 50 -10.29 -3.28 -17.79
C LYS A 50 -10.73 -1.95 -17.14
N ALA A 51 -11.92 -1.45 -17.48
CA ALA A 51 -12.42 -0.21 -16.92
C ALA A 51 -12.63 -0.34 -15.40
N ALA A 52 -12.08 0.62 -14.64
CA ALA A 52 -12.13 0.63 -13.19
C ALA A 52 -12.35 2.06 -12.66
N VAL A 53 -12.95 2.15 -11.48
CA VAL A 53 -13.05 3.44 -10.76
C VAL A 53 -11.66 3.83 -10.27
N TYR A 54 -11.26 5.08 -10.52
CA TYR A 54 -10.00 5.61 -10.04
C TYR A 54 -9.95 5.57 -8.51
N SER A 55 -8.91 4.92 -8.02
CA SER A 55 -8.61 4.85 -6.59
C SER A 55 -7.12 5.13 -6.37
N VAL A 56 -6.82 5.90 -5.33
CA VAL A 56 -5.44 6.20 -4.96
C VAL A 56 -4.69 4.92 -4.60
N TRP A 57 -5.33 3.99 -3.86
CA TRP A 57 -4.79 2.64 -3.68
C TRP A 57 -5.24 1.74 -4.82
N GLY A 58 -4.36 0.87 -5.31
CA GLY A 58 -4.60 0.05 -6.50
C GLY A 58 -4.03 0.66 -7.78
N TYR A 59 -4.11 1.98 -7.98
CA TYR A 59 -3.46 2.67 -9.11
C TYR A 59 -2.03 3.11 -8.78
N TRP A 60 -1.84 3.87 -7.69
CA TRP A 60 -0.51 4.37 -7.29
C TRP A 60 0.24 3.40 -6.38
N ILE A 61 -0.47 2.73 -5.46
CA ILE A 61 0.12 1.79 -4.51
C ILE A 61 -0.61 0.46 -4.67
N ARG A 62 0.04 -0.54 -5.27
CA ARG A 62 -0.55 -1.88 -5.40
C ARG A 62 -0.40 -2.65 -4.08
N TRP A 63 -1.42 -3.42 -3.72
CA TRP A 63 -1.41 -4.25 -2.50
C TRP A 63 -0.23 -5.20 -2.42
N GLN A 64 0.18 -5.75 -3.56
CA GLN A 64 1.34 -6.63 -3.66
C GLN A 64 2.64 -5.90 -3.31
N GLU A 65 2.80 -4.65 -3.76
CA GLU A 65 3.99 -3.85 -3.50
C GLU A 65 4.05 -3.40 -2.04
N LEU A 66 2.91 -3.01 -1.46
CA LEU A 66 2.82 -2.65 -0.04
C LEU A 66 3.18 -3.84 0.85
N LEU A 67 2.53 -4.98 0.63
CA LEU A 67 2.79 -6.19 1.43
C LEU A 67 4.21 -6.69 1.24
N GLY A 68 4.75 -6.64 0.02
CA GLY A 68 6.14 -6.96 -0.27
C GLY A 68 7.11 -6.03 0.47
N SER A 69 6.83 -4.73 0.50
CA SER A 69 7.66 -3.75 1.21
C SER A 69 7.63 -3.96 2.72
N ILE A 70 6.45 -4.23 3.29
CA ILE A 70 6.31 -4.56 4.71
C ILE A 70 7.09 -5.84 5.04
N ALA A 71 6.95 -6.88 4.22
CA ALA A 71 7.68 -8.14 4.40
C ALA A 71 9.20 -7.94 4.34
N ALA A 72 9.69 -7.17 3.35
CA ALA A 72 11.10 -6.85 3.22
C ALA A 72 11.62 -6.09 4.44
N LEU A 73 10.86 -5.11 4.95
CA LEU A 73 11.22 -4.36 6.16
C LEU A 73 11.34 -5.28 7.38
N VAL A 74 10.37 -6.20 7.57
CA VAL A 74 10.42 -7.18 8.66
C VAL A 74 11.64 -8.08 8.53
N ILE A 75 11.95 -8.57 7.33
CA ILE A 75 13.14 -9.42 7.10
C ILE A 75 14.42 -8.66 7.47
N LEU A 76 14.59 -7.43 6.97
CA LEU A 76 15.76 -6.61 7.27
C LEU A 76 15.87 -6.30 8.77
N PHE A 77 14.74 -6.05 9.43
CA PHE A 77 14.70 -5.85 10.88
C PHE A 77 15.18 -7.10 11.65
N GLN A 78 14.72 -8.29 11.26
CA GLN A 78 15.20 -9.54 11.87
C GLN A 78 16.71 -9.74 11.67
N VAL A 79 17.23 -9.42 10.47
CA VAL A 79 18.67 -9.47 10.19
C VAL A 79 19.42 -8.49 11.09
N ALA A 80 18.96 -7.24 11.22
CA ALA A 80 19.59 -6.25 12.08
C ALA A 80 19.61 -6.69 13.56
N VAL A 81 18.50 -7.24 14.06
CA VAL A 81 18.41 -7.80 15.43
C VAL A 81 19.39 -8.96 15.61
N ALA A 82 19.49 -9.87 14.64
CA ALA A 82 20.41 -11.01 14.70
C ALA A 82 21.88 -10.56 14.77
N ILE A 83 22.26 -9.55 13.98
CA ILE A 83 23.62 -8.98 13.98
C ILE A 83 23.91 -8.28 15.31
N THR A 84 22.97 -7.47 15.81
CA THR A 84 23.18 -6.65 17.01
C THR A 84 23.24 -7.49 18.29
N ARG A 85 22.56 -8.64 18.32
CA ARG A 85 22.46 -9.50 19.52
C ARG A 85 23.71 -10.36 19.75
N ASN A 86 24.55 -10.55 18.74
CA ASN A 86 25.83 -11.26 18.83
C ASN A 86 26.95 -10.37 18.22
N PRO A 87 27.37 -9.31 18.92
CA PRO A 87 28.42 -8.43 18.42
C PRO A 87 29.72 -9.21 18.23
N THR A 88 30.48 -8.88 17.18
CA THR A 88 31.82 -9.44 16.97
C THR A 88 32.73 -9.00 18.13
N PRO A 89 33.77 -9.79 18.49
CA PRO A 89 34.67 -9.45 19.59
C PRO A 89 35.29 -8.05 19.45
N GLU A 90 35.60 -7.64 18.22
CA GLU A 90 36.10 -6.31 17.87
C GLU A 90 35.09 -5.21 18.22
N ALA A 91 33.79 -5.41 17.93
CA ALA A 91 32.74 -4.45 18.26
C ALA A 91 32.47 -4.36 19.78
N VAL A 92 32.74 -5.43 20.53
CA VAL A 92 32.65 -5.40 22.00
C VAL A 92 33.82 -4.61 22.60
N ILE A 93 35.03 -4.79 22.07
CA ILE A 93 36.21 -4.00 22.48
C ILE A 93 36.01 -2.52 22.17
N ASP A 94 35.55 -2.20 20.96
CA ASP A 94 35.26 -0.83 20.52
C ASP A 94 34.15 -0.17 21.37
N GLN A 95 33.10 -0.91 21.76
CA GLN A 95 32.09 -0.41 22.72
C GLN A 95 32.65 -0.21 24.14
N MET A 96 33.55 -1.08 24.60
CA MET A 96 34.21 -0.95 25.92
C MET A 96 35.21 0.21 25.96
N GLU A 97 35.87 0.51 24.85
CA GLU A 97 36.78 1.64 24.69
C GLU A 97 36.03 2.97 24.47
N SER A 98 35.02 2.99 23.61
CA SER A 98 34.17 4.15 23.33
C SER A 98 33.31 4.58 24.53
N GLY A 99 32.83 3.63 25.35
CA GLY A 99 32.09 3.94 26.58
C GLY A 99 32.91 4.67 27.65
N LYS A 100 34.24 4.70 27.53
CA LYS A 100 35.14 5.45 28.42
C LYS A 100 35.39 6.89 27.97
N GLU A 101 35.02 7.27 26.75
CA GLU A 101 35.12 8.67 26.31
C GLU A 101 33.96 9.50 26.90
N SER A 102 34.11 9.80 28.19
CA SER A 102 33.36 10.82 28.90
C SER A 102 33.39 12.13 28.13
N THR A 103 32.21 12.55 27.64
CA THR A 103 31.76 13.93 27.47
C THR A 103 32.87 14.99 27.56
N ARG A 104 33.59 15.25 26.46
CA ARG A 104 34.17 16.59 26.31
C ARG A 104 33.03 17.53 25.99
N LYS A 105 32.46 18.07 27.06
CA LYS A 105 31.58 19.23 27.03
C LYS A 105 32.33 20.29 26.22
N TYR A 106 31.81 20.67 25.06
CA TYR A 106 32.32 21.83 24.32
C TYR A 106 32.24 23.02 25.28
N MET A 107 33.40 23.50 25.71
CA MET A 107 33.57 24.82 26.31
C MET A 107 34.16 25.69 25.20
N ASP A 108 33.28 26.39 24.49
CA ASP A 108 33.47 27.77 24.05
C ASP A 108 32.10 28.46 24.04
#